data_AF-A0A1T4Q8H9-F1
#
_entry.id   AF-A0A1T4Q8H9-F1
#
_cell.length_a   1.000
_cell.length_b   1.000
_cell.length_c   1.000
_cell.angle_alpha   90.00
_cell.angle_beta   90.00
_cell.angle_gamma   90.00
#
_symmetry.space_group_name_H-M   'P 1'
#
loop_
_entity.id
_entity.type
_entity.pdbx_description
1 polymer ?
#
loop_
_entity_poly.entity_id
_entity_poly.type
_entity_poly.pdbx_seq_one_letter_code
_entity_poly.pdbx_strand_id
1 'polypeptide(L)' 'MPFEELLEEQIGDYVEIIITAGGGCCLQEGILCQVGLDNIILIDDDERVEIPFDAIAAVRKEAGGSPLNGIEA' A
#
# COMPACT_ATOMS: atom_id res chain seq x y z
N MET A 1 -16.67 1.54 -4.40
CA MET A 1 -15.82 2.50 -3.67
C MET A 1 -14.53 2.64 -4.47
N PRO A 2 -14.09 3.87 -4.78
CA PRO A 2 -12.81 4.14 -5.41
C PRO A 2 -11.65 3.64 -4.53
N PHE A 3 -10.53 3.33 -5.18
CA PHE A 3 -9.31 2.81 -4.54
C PHE A 3 -8.70 3.80 -3.53
N GLU A 4 -8.86 5.10 -3.79
CA GLU A 4 -8.39 6.19 -2.92
C GLU A 4 -9.07 6.16 -1.54
N GLU A 5 -10.40 6.03 -1.47
CA GLU A 5 -11.12 5.95 -0.20
C GLU A 5 -10.67 4.75 0.65
N LEU A 6 -10.41 3.60 0.02
CA LEU A 6 -9.91 2.41 0.72
C LEU A 6 -8.50 2.58 1.28
N LEU A 7 -7.66 3.40 0.64
CA LEU A 7 -6.33 3.75 1.15
C LEU A 7 -6.42 4.74 2.30
N GLU A 8 -7.33 5.72 2.20
CA GLU A 8 -7.57 6.68 3.29
C GLU A 8 -8.05 6.00 4.58
N GLU A 9 -8.88 4.96 4.47
CA GLU A 9 -9.30 4.13 5.62
C GLU A 9 -8.15 3.31 6.25
N GLN A 10 -7.03 3.16 5.54
CA GLN A 10 -5.86 2.41 6.00
C GLN A 10 -4.72 3.32 6.46
N ILE A 11 -4.94 4.64 6.54
CA ILE A 11 -3.94 5.56 7.09
C ILE A 11 -3.65 5.17 8.55
N GLY A 12 -2.38 4.92 8.84
CA GLY A 12 -1.87 4.44 10.13
C GLY A 12 -1.71 2.92 10.24
N ASP A 13 -2.12 2.15 9.22
CA ASP A 13 -1.85 0.72 9.14
C ASP A 13 -0.54 0.41 8.41
N TYR A 14 0.02 -0.77 8.69
CA TYR A 14 1.16 -1.33 7.97
C TYR A 14 0.71 -1.94 6.64
N VAL A 15 1.33 -1.51 5.55
CA VAL A 15 1.01 -1.94 4.19
C VAL A 15 2.28 -2.33 3.44
N GLU A 16 2.14 -3.31 2.56
CA GLU A 16 3.16 -3.80 1.66
C GLU A 16 2.80 -3.34 0.24
N ILE A 17 3.73 -2.64 -0.42
CA ILE A 17 3.52 -2.05 -1.74
C ILE A 17 4.51 -2.65 -2.71
N ILE A 18 3.98 -3.20 -3.79
CA ILE A 18 4.75 -3.82 -4.85
C ILE A 18 4.91 -2.77 -5.96
N ILE A 19 6.15 -2.40 -6.29
CA ILE A 19 6.44 -1.35 -7.26
C ILE A 19 6.80 -1.98 -8.62
N THR A 20 6.13 -1.56 -9.69
CA THR A 20 6.37 -1.98 -11.09
C THR A 20 7.39 -1.10 -11.82
N ALA A 21 8.31 -0.44 -11.14
CA ALA A 21 9.35 0.34 -11.79
C ALA A 21 10.45 -0.60 -12.33
N GLY A 22 10.51 -0.78 -13.66
CA GLY A 22 11.71 -1.25 -14.36
C GLY A 22 12.15 -2.70 -14.17
N GLY A 23 11.36 -3.55 -13.50
CA GLY A 23 11.60 -5.00 -13.43
C GLY A 23 11.55 -5.58 -12.03
N GLY A 24 10.35 -5.66 -11.45
CA GLY A 24 9.95 -6.70 -10.49
C GLY A 24 10.82 -6.97 -9.25
N CYS A 25 11.62 -6.02 -8.77
CA CYS A 25 12.59 -6.29 -7.69
C CYS A 25 12.26 -5.61 -6.35
N CYS A 26 11.54 -4.48 -6.35
CA CYS A 26 11.40 -3.66 -5.14
C CYS A 26 9.99 -3.76 -4.56
N LEU A 27 9.90 -4.51 -3.47
CA LEU A 27 8.79 -4.50 -2.53
C LEU A 27 9.13 -3.47 -1.45
N GLN A 28 8.20 -2.57 -1.16
CA GLN A 28 8.35 -1.56 -0.12
C GLN A 28 7.25 -1.76 0.91
N GLU A 29 7.65 -2.03 2.14
CA GLU A 29 6.76 -2.11 3.29
C GLU A 29 6.90 -0.85 4.16
N GLY A 30 5.84 -0.53 4.89
CA GLY A 30 5.83 0.62 5.79
C GLY A 30 4.44 1.00 6.27
N ILE A 31 4.38 1.96 7.20
CA ILE A 31 3.11 2.50 7.69
C ILE A 31 2.60 3.52 6.69
N LEU A 32 1.37 3.35 6.20
CA LEU A 32 0.72 4.32 5.34
C LEU A 32 0.42 5.59 6.14
N CYS A 33 1.23 6.63 5.98
CA CYS A 33 1.08 7.85 6.75
C CYS A 33 0.11 8.82 6.08
N GLN A 34 0.13 8.88 4.75
CA GLN A 34 -0.68 9.82 3.99
C GLN A 34 -0.88 9.32 2.56
N VAL A 35 -2.08 9.57 2.03
CA VAL A 35 -2.44 9.32 0.63
C VAL A 35 -2.55 10.68 -0.05
N GLY A 36 -1.69 10.95 -1.02
CA GLY A 36 -1.76 12.11 -1.90
C GLY A 36 -2.65 11.82 -3.11
N LEU A 37 -2.75 12.79 -4.02
CA LEU A 37 -3.55 12.65 -5.25
C LEU A 37 -2.88 11.74 -6.28
N ASP A 38 -1.56 11.83 -6.42
CA ASP A 38 -0.77 11.10 -7.43
C ASP A 38 0.27 10.15 -6.81
N ASN A 39 0.40 10.15 -5.49
CA ASN A 39 1.41 9.41 -4.74
C ASN A 39 0.93 9.06 -3.33
N ILE A 40 1.59 8.11 -2.70
CA ILE A 40 1.40 7.75 -1.29
C ILE A 40 2.69 7.95 -0.51
N ILE A 41 2.55 8.23 0.78
CA ILE A 41 3.65 8.45 1.71
C ILE A 41 3.62 7.32 2.73
N LEU A 42 4.70 6.55 2.75
CA LEU A 42 4.96 5.52 3.73
C LEU A 42 6.02 6.00 4.71
N ILE A 43 5.98 5.46 5.92
CA ILE A 43 7.06 5.60 6.89
C ILE A 43 7.59 4.21 7.20
N ASP A 44 8.87 4.00 6.96
CA ASP A 44 9.62 2.77 7.26
C ASP A 44 10.89 3.15 8.02
N ASP A 45 11.10 2.60 9.22
CA ASP A 45 12.25 2.90 10.11
C ASP A 45 12.62 4.41 10.22
N ASP A 46 11.61 5.26 10.44
CA ASP A 46 11.72 6.74 10.46
C ASP A 46 12.10 7.41 9.12
N GLU A 47 12.28 6.65 8.05
CA GLU A 47 12.44 7.14 6.69
C GLU A 47 11.07 7.33 6.01
N ARG A 48 10.88 8.48 5.36
CA ARG A 48 9.71 8.75 4.54
C ARG A 48 9.95 8.28 3.12
N VAL A 49 9.10 7.36 2.67
CA VAL A 49 9.15 6.82 1.31
C VAL A 49 7.93 7.31 0.54
N GLU A 50 8.19 8.07 -0.52
CA GLU A 50 7.15 8.60 -1.42
C GLU A 50 7.08 7.72 -2.67
N ILE A 51 5.91 7.11 -2.92
CA ILE A 51 5.71 6.22 -4.07
C ILE A 51 4.59 6.78 -4.96
N PRO A 52 4.86 7.08 -6.25
CA PRO A 52 3.83 7.51 -7.18
C PRO A 52 2.90 6.34 -7.55
N PHE A 53 1.60 6.60 -7.70
CA PHE A 53 0.62 5.58 -8.07
C PHE A 53 0.94 4.87 -9.39
N ASP A 54 1.51 5.60 -10.35
CA ASP A 54 1.95 5.07 -11.64
C ASP A 54 3.00 3.95 -11.50
N ALA A 55 3.80 3.99 -10.42
CA ALA A 55 4.79 2.97 -10.14
C ALA A 55 4.24 1.81 -9.30
N ILE A 56 3.02 1.89 -8.75
CA ILE A 56 2.46 0.86 -7.87
C ILE A 56 1.82 -0.24 -8.72
N ALA A 57 2.33 -1.46 -8.57
CA ALA A 57 1.76 -2.67 -9.17
C ALA A 57 0.54 -3.13 -8.37
N ALA A 58 0.71 -3.19 -7.05
CA ALA A 58 -0.27 -3.68 -6.11
C ALA A 58 0.04 -3.17 -4.70
N VAL A 59 -1.01 -3.04 -3.88
CA VAL A 59 -0.91 -2.73 -2.45
C VAL A 59 -1.57 -3.86 -1.69
N ARG A 60 -0.87 -4.41 -0.70
CA ARG A 60 -1.34 -5.47 0.17
C ARG A 60 -1.29 -4.98 1.60
N LYS A 61 -2.44 -4.93 2.27
CA LYS A 61 -2.49 -4.64 3.69
C LYS A 61 -1.86 -5.79 4.45
N GLU A 62 -0.89 -5.53 5.33
CA GLU A 62 -0.53 -6.48 6.37
C GLU A 62 -1.53 -6.32 7.52
N ALA A 63 -2.81 -6.60 7.22
CA ALA A 63 -3.72 -6.94 8.29
C ALA A 63 -3.23 -8.28 8.83
N GLY A 64 -3.07 -8.38 10.15
CA GLY A 64 -3.07 -9.66 10.88
C GLY A 64 -4.42 -10.39 10.73
N GLY A 65 -4.91 -10.54 9.51
CA GLY A 65 -6.17 -11.11 9.10
C GLY A 65 -5.87 -12.28 8.19
N SER A 66 -6.02 -13.48 8.76
CA SER A 66 -6.19 -14.73 8.00
C SER A 66 -7.09 -14.48 6.78
N PRO A 67 -6.77 -15.04 5.60
CA PRO A 67 -7.53 -14.75 4.38
C PRO A 67 -8.98 -15.19 4.57
N LEU A 68 -9.88 -14.25 4.83
CA LEU A 68 -11.30 -14.44 4.54
C LEU A 68 -11.46 -14.23 3.04
N ASN A 69 -11.03 -15.28 2.34
CA ASN A 69 -11.45 -15.64 1.02
C ASN A 69 -12.97 -15.56 0.97
N GLY A 70 -13.51 -14.51 0.37
CA GLY A 70 -14.91 -14.40 0.00
C GLY A 70 -15.23 -15.37 -1.14
N ILE A 71 -15.09 -16.67 -0.89
CA ILE A 71 -15.82 -17.68 -1.65
C ILE A 71 -17.18 -17.76 -1.00
N GLU A 72 -18.16 -17.21 -1.71
CA GLU A 72 -19.56 -17.56 -1.53
C GLU A 72 -19.69 -19.09 -1.56
N ALA A 73 -20.30 -19.67 -0.53
CA ALA A 73 -20.71 -21.08 -0.48
C ALA A 73 -22.16 -21.17 0.03
#